data_AF-A0A2N1S3J1-F1
#
_entry.id   AF-A0A2N1S3J1-F1
#
_cell.length_a   1.000
_cell.length_b   1.000
_cell.length_c   1.000
_cell.angle_alpha   90.00
_cell.angle_beta   90.00
_cell.angle_gamma   90.00
#
_symmetry.space_group_name_H-M   'P 1'
#
loop_
_entity.id
_entity.type
_entity.pdbx_description
1 polymer ?
#
loop_
_entity_poly.entity_id
_entity_poly.type
_entity_poly.pdbx_seq_one_letter_code
_entity_poly.pdbx_strand_id
1 'polypeptide(L)'
;MDMQERTDIEIQKYCDIIRKLLLQRAYDECERRTIRMMERFPHLPDPHNLYGVLLEKRGEHLLALKHFRAALSLDPSHAPAIHNLETYATLFSHGAYAIDESDCKSHEVRMECSGLKPGEKGYAEEESEYPCN
;
A
#
# COMPACT_ATOMS: atom_id res chain seq x y z
N MET A 1 13.95 -5.79 29.31
CA MET A 1 13.08 -5.33 28.21
C MET A 1 13.99 -4.73 27.18
N ASP A 2 14.09 -5.43 26.06
CA ASP A 2 14.92 -5.02 24.93
C ASP A 2 14.40 -3.70 24.36
N MET A 3 15.28 -2.85 23.82
CA MET A 3 14.84 -1.55 23.26
C MET A 3 13.90 -1.76 22.07
N GLN A 4 14.13 -2.82 21.29
CA GLN A 4 13.31 -3.22 20.16
C GLN A 4 11.89 -3.64 20.56
N GLU A 5 11.77 -4.40 21.66
CA GLU A 5 10.47 -4.87 22.16
C GLU A 5 9.55 -3.70 22.56
N ARG A 6 10.13 -2.60 23.07
CA ARG A 6 9.36 -1.39 23.39
C ARG A 6 8.89 -0.65 22.15
N THR A 7 9.73 -0.57 21.11
CA THR A 7 9.34 0.09 19.85
C THR A 7 8.20 -0.65 19.17
N ASP A 8 8.24 -1.98 19.16
CA ASP A 8 7.22 -2.81 18.51
C ASP A 8 5.85 -2.66 19.19
N ILE A 9 5.82 -2.62 20.52
CA ILE A 9 4.59 -2.37 21.29
C ILE A 9 4.02 -0.97 20.98
N GLU A 10 4.89 0.03 20.84
CA GLU A 10 4.46 1.39 20.50
C GLU A 10 3.92 1.48 19.07
N ILE A 11 4.59 0.85 18.11
CA ILE A 11 4.15 0.76 16.71
C ILE A 11 2.78 0.08 16.65
N GLN A 12 2.62 -1.06 17.31
CA GLN A 12 1.33 -1.77 17.34
C GLN A 12 0.20 -0.89 17.87
N LYS A 13 0.47 -0.11 18.91
CA LYS A 13 -0.50 0.84 19.46
C LYS A 13 -0.88 1.93 18.44
N TYR A 14 0.06 2.43 17.65
CA TYR A 14 -0.24 3.37 16.57
C TYR A 14 -1.08 2.71 15.48
N CYS A 15 -0.75 1.48 15.07
CA CYS A 15 -1.51 0.70 14.10
C CYS A 15 -2.97 0.53 14.53
N ASP A 16 -3.22 0.17 15.80
CA ASP A 16 -4.57 0.00 16.34
C ASP A 16 -5.37 1.31 16.34
N ILE A 17 -4.73 2.43 16.72
CA ILE A 17 -5.36 3.75 16.72
C ILE A 17 -5.70 4.17 15.29
N ILE A 18 -4.77 4.03 14.36
CA ILE A 18 -4.96 4.42 12.96
C ILE A 18 -6.06 3.57 12.32
N ARG A 19 -6.05 2.25 12.54
CA ARG A 19 -7.10 1.34 12.08
C ARG A 19 -8.48 1.83 12.52
N LYS A 20 -8.62 2.20 13.80
CA LYS A 20 -9.87 2.76 14.35
C LYS A 20 -10.26 4.10 13.71
N LEU A 21 -9.32 5.01 13.52
CA LEU A 21 -9.57 6.33 12.93
C LEU A 21 -10.02 6.24 11.47
N LEU A 22 -9.41 5.34 10.70
CA LEU A 22 -9.79 5.07 9.31
C LEU A 22 -11.21 4.52 9.21
N LEU A 23 -11.60 3.59 10.11
CA LEU A 23 -12.97 3.08 10.20
C LEU A 23 -13.99 4.18 10.53
N GLN A 24 -13.59 5.14 11.36
CA GLN A 24 -14.41 6.31 11.72
C GLN A 24 -14.41 7.41 10.65
N ARG A 25 -13.62 7.24 9.56
CA ARG A 25 -13.36 8.27 8.54
C ARG A 25 -12.82 9.58 9.13
N ALA A 26 -12.17 9.52 10.28
CA ALA A 26 -11.58 10.67 10.96
C ALA A 26 -10.17 10.95 10.40
N TYR A 27 -10.11 11.35 9.12
CA TYR A 27 -8.86 11.44 8.37
C TYR A 27 -7.88 12.49 8.92
N ASP A 28 -8.37 13.61 9.45
CA ASP A 28 -7.50 14.68 9.96
C ASP A 28 -6.83 14.29 11.29
N GLU A 29 -7.53 13.54 12.15
CA GLU A 29 -6.90 12.97 13.35
C GLU A 29 -5.93 11.86 12.97
N CYS A 30 -6.28 11.03 11.98
CA CYS A 30 -5.39 10.00 11.46
C CYS A 30 -4.07 10.61 10.97
N GLU A 31 -4.14 11.68 10.19
CA GLU A 31 -2.97 12.42 9.71
C GLU A 31 -2.07 12.88 10.86
N ARG A 32 -2.65 13.53 11.88
CA ARG A 32 -1.88 13.99 13.05
C ARG A 32 -1.20 12.84 13.78
N ARG A 33 -1.84 11.67 13.90
CA ARG A 33 -1.26 10.49 14.52
C ARG A 33 -0.11 9.92 13.70
N THR A 34 -0.28 9.83 12.39
CA THR A 34 0.73 9.29 11.49
C THR A 34 1.95 10.22 11.38
N ILE A 35 1.77 11.54 11.33
CA ILE A 35 2.87 12.51 11.34
C ILE A 35 3.68 12.40 12.64
N ARG A 36 3.00 12.33 13.80
CA ARG A 36 3.70 12.11 15.08
C ARG A 36 4.49 10.79 15.09
N MET A 37 3.95 9.76 14.45
CA MET A 37 4.65 8.48 14.32
C MET A 37 5.90 8.61 13.44
N MET A 38 5.84 9.36 12.33
CA MET A 38 7.01 9.67 11.48
C MET A 38 8.08 10.46 12.23
N GLU A 39 7.69 11.45 13.02
CA GLU A 39 8.63 12.24 13.84
C GLU A 39 9.36 11.37 14.87
N ARG A 40 8.65 10.42 15.46
CA ARG A 40 9.18 9.55 16.51
C ARG A 40 10.01 8.39 15.95
N PHE A 41 9.61 7.87 14.79
CA PHE A 41 10.21 6.70 14.16
C PHE A 41 10.59 6.97 12.70
N PRO A 42 11.50 7.92 12.43
CA PRO A 42 11.81 8.35 11.06
C PRO A 42 12.54 7.29 10.23
N HIS A 43 13.08 6.25 10.87
CA HIS A 43 13.83 5.18 10.21
C HIS A 43 12.99 3.92 9.95
N LEU A 44 11.72 3.92 10.36
CA LEU A 44 10.85 2.77 10.20
C LEU A 44 9.96 2.90 8.95
N PRO A 45 9.62 1.77 8.31
CA PRO A 45 8.73 1.77 7.15
C PRO A 45 7.26 2.01 7.53
N ASP A 46 6.83 1.61 8.73
CA ASP A 46 5.42 1.62 9.17
C ASP A 46 4.74 3.00 9.05
N PRO A 47 5.36 4.12 9.48
CA PRO A 47 4.72 5.43 9.38
C PRO A 47 4.45 5.82 7.92
N HIS A 48 5.38 5.52 7.01
CA HIS A 48 5.21 5.77 5.57
C HIS A 48 4.11 4.88 4.98
N ASN A 49 4.06 3.60 5.35
CA ASN A 49 2.99 2.71 4.96
C ASN A 49 1.61 3.25 5.40
N LEU A 50 1.48 3.63 6.67
CA LEU A 50 0.23 4.11 7.25
C LEU A 50 -0.23 5.45 6.64
N TYR A 51 0.69 6.33 6.28
CA TYR A 51 0.35 7.57 5.59
C TYR A 51 -0.13 7.30 4.16
N GLY A 52 0.49 6.33 3.47
CA GLY A 52 0.03 5.88 2.16
C GLY A 52 -1.42 5.38 2.20
N VAL A 53 -1.76 4.55 3.19
CA VAL A 53 -3.14 4.08 3.41
C VAL A 53 -4.12 5.23 3.63
N LEU A 54 -3.75 6.22 4.45
CA LEU A 54 -4.57 7.41 4.70
C LEU A 54 -4.82 8.21 3.40
N LEU A 55 -3.76 8.45 2.63
CA LEU A 55 -3.85 9.17 1.35
C LEU A 55 -4.76 8.44 0.37
N GLU A 56 -4.71 7.10 0.35
CA GLU A 56 -5.63 6.32 -0.46
C GLU A 56 -7.09 6.53 -0.06
N LYS A 57 -7.38 6.56 1.25
CA LYS A 57 -8.73 6.86 1.73
C LYS A 57 -9.20 8.28 1.43
N ARG A 58 -8.27 9.21 1.20
CA ARG A 58 -8.57 10.57 0.70
C ARG A 58 -8.69 10.63 -0.83
N GLY A 59 -8.42 9.55 -1.56
CA GLY A 59 -8.43 9.49 -3.02
C GLY A 59 -7.13 9.96 -3.68
N GLU A 60 -6.09 10.23 -2.90
CA GLU A 60 -4.80 10.73 -3.37
C GLU A 60 -3.86 9.57 -3.79
N HIS A 61 -4.32 8.74 -4.72
CA HIS A 61 -3.67 7.47 -5.08
C HIS A 61 -2.20 7.61 -5.50
N LEU A 62 -1.86 8.64 -6.29
CA LEU A 62 -0.47 8.85 -6.74
C LEU A 62 0.47 9.21 -5.59
N LEU A 63 -0.02 9.94 -4.58
CA LEU A 63 0.76 10.27 -3.40
C LEU A 63 0.89 9.05 -2.50
N ALA A 64 -0.17 8.25 -2.34
CA ALA A 64 -0.11 6.98 -1.61
C ALA A 64 1.01 6.06 -2.13
N LEU A 65 1.10 5.88 -3.45
CA LEU A 65 2.16 5.08 -4.08
C LEU A 65 3.57 5.59 -3.79
N LYS A 66 3.78 6.92 -3.70
CA LYS A 66 5.08 7.48 -3.31
C LYS A 66 5.44 7.10 -1.87
N HIS A 67 4.46 7.12 -0.97
CA HIS A 67 4.68 6.76 0.43
C HIS A 67 4.93 5.26 0.62
N PHE A 68 4.23 4.38 -0.12
CA PHE A 68 4.55 2.95 -0.10
C PHE A 68 5.96 2.67 -0.63
N ARG A 69 6.40 3.34 -1.70
CA ARG A 69 7.78 3.25 -2.19
C ARG A 69 8.81 3.77 -1.20
N ALA A 70 8.49 4.83 -0.45
CA ALA A 70 9.35 5.33 0.60
C ALA A 70 9.52 4.30 1.73
N ALA A 71 8.44 3.63 2.16
CA ALA A 71 8.50 2.54 3.12
C ALA A 71 9.42 1.40 2.62
N LEU A 72 9.28 0.99 1.36
CA LEU A 72 10.14 -0.05 0.76
C LEU A 72 11.59 0.40 0.55
N SER A 73 11.86 1.70 0.51
CA SER A 73 13.22 2.23 0.46
C SER A 73 13.92 2.15 1.82
N LEU A 74 13.15 2.16 2.92
CA LEU A 74 13.65 1.95 4.27
C LEU A 74 13.81 0.47 4.59
N ASP A 75 12.80 -0.34 4.24
CA ASP A 75 12.82 -1.79 4.36
C ASP A 75 12.20 -2.45 3.12
N PRO A 76 13.02 -2.99 2.20
CA PRO A 76 12.54 -3.70 1.02
C PRO A 76 11.74 -4.97 1.32
N SER A 77 11.83 -5.51 2.54
CA SER A 77 11.12 -6.72 2.97
C SER A 77 9.81 -6.44 3.73
N HIS A 78 9.43 -5.17 3.85
CA HIS A 78 8.24 -4.77 4.60
C HIS A 78 6.94 -5.22 3.91
N ALA A 79 6.43 -6.39 4.31
CA ALA A 79 5.28 -7.05 3.69
C ALA A 79 4.03 -6.15 3.53
N PRO A 80 3.63 -5.32 4.51
CA PRO A 80 2.47 -4.44 4.37
C PRO A 80 2.60 -3.43 3.22
N ALA A 81 3.79 -2.84 3.02
CA ALA A 81 4.00 -1.89 1.93
C ALA A 81 4.07 -2.57 0.56
N ILE A 82 4.61 -3.80 0.48
CA ILE A 82 4.58 -4.60 -0.75
C ILE A 82 3.13 -4.86 -1.15
N HIS A 83 2.33 -5.38 -0.21
CA HIS A 83 0.92 -5.71 -0.45
C HIS A 83 0.10 -4.49 -0.89
N ASN A 84 0.31 -3.34 -0.22
CA ASN A 84 -0.35 -2.09 -0.58
C ASN A 84 0.09 -1.60 -1.96
N LEU A 85 1.39 -1.62 -2.25
CA LEU A 85 1.89 -1.19 -3.54
C LEU A 85 1.31 -2.06 -4.67
N GLU A 86 1.28 -3.38 -4.50
CA GLU A 86 0.67 -4.30 -5.45
C GLU A 86 -0.82 -4.00 -5.65
N THR A 87 -1.57 -3.89 -4.56
CA THR A 87 -3.02 -3.62 -4.62
C THR A 87 -3.33 -2.31 -5.34
N TYR A 88 -2.55 -1.26 -5.10
CA TYR A 88 -2.80 0.08 -5.62
C TYR A 88 -2.08 0.41 -6.93
N ALA A 89 -1.08 -0.38 -7.34
CA ALA A 89 -0.40 -0.21 -8.63
C ALA A 89 -1.15 -0.90 -9.78
N THR A 90 -2.09 -1.80 -9.49
CA THR A 90 -2.93 -2.42 -10.52
C THR A 90 -3.98 -1.43 -11.05
N LEU A 91 -4.41 -1.63 -12.31
CA LEU A 91 -5.44 -0.80 -12.96
C LEU A 91 -6.77 -0.80 -12.18
N PHE A 92 -7.00 -1.83 -11.36
CA PHE A 92 -8.18 -2.00 -10.54
C PHE A 92 -7.77 -1.96 -9.06
N SER A 93 -7.91 -0.80 -8.41
CA SER A 93 -7.76 -0.72 -6.94
C SER A 93 -8.89 -1.52 -6.30
N HIS A 94 -8.55 -2.61 -5.61
CA HIS A 94 -9.52 -3.47 -4.95
C HIS A 94 -10.01 -2.89 -3.61
N GLY A 95 -9.54 -1.70 -3.21
CA GLY A 95 -9.92 -1.01 -1.97
C GLY A 95 -9.39 -1.67 -0.68
N ALA A 96 -8.70 -2.80 -0.80
CA ALA A 96 -8.03 -3.50 0.30
C ALA A 96 -6.69 -2.83 0.63
N TYR A 97 -6.33 -2.79 1.92
CA TYR A 97 -5.07 -2.25 2.41
C TYR A 97 -4.58 -3.02 3.62
N ALA A 98 -3.27 -3.01 3.81
CA ALA A 98 -2.57 -3.58 4.94
C ALA A 98 -1.95 -2.49 5.82
N ILE A 99 -2.34 -2.46 7.10
CA ILE A 99 -1.73 -1.64 8.14
C ILE A 99 -0.51 -2.37 8.71
N ASP A 100 -0.67 -3.67 8.97
CA ASP A 100 0.36 -4.54 9.54
C ASP A 100 0.36 -5.91 8.84
N GLU A 101 1.26 -6.81 9.26
CA GLU A 101 1.40 -8.14 8.68
C GLU A 101 0.12 -8.98 8.76
N SER A 102 -0.75 -8.73 9.75
CA SER A 102 -1.99 -9.51 9.92
C SER A 102 -3.02 -9.24 8.82
N ASP A 103 -2.91 -8.09 8.15
CA ASP A 103 -3.77 -7.72 7.02
C ASP A 103 -3.27 -8.32 5.69
N CYS A 104 -2.03 -8.83 5.66
CA CYS A 104 -1.36 -9.33 4.46
C CYS A 104 -1.78 -10.76 4.07
N LYS A 105 -2.94 -11.27 4.52
CA LYS A 105 -3.31 -12.69 4.40
C LYS A 105 -3.21 -13.22 2.97
N SER A 106 -2.10 -13.93 2.73
CA SER A 106 -1.82 -14.94 1.71
C SER A 106 -2.68 -14.84 0.46
N HIS A 107 -2.36 -13.88 -0.39
CA HIS A 107 -2.40 -14.22 -1.81
C HIS A 107 -1.26 -15.23 -2.00
N GLU A 108 -1.60 -16.52 -2.02
CA GLU A 108 -0.89 -17.40 -2.94
C GLU A 108 -0.98 -16.69 -4.29
N VAL A 109 0.11 -16.04 -4.68
CA VAL A 109 0.28 -15.56 -6.04
C VAL A 109 0.40 -16.83 -6.87
N ARG A 110 -0.74 -17.47 -7.15
CA ARG A 110 -0.86 -18.35 -8.28
C ARG A 110 -0.82 -17.42 -9.48
N MET A 111 0.39 -17.06 -9.91
CA MET A 111 0.62 -16.67 -11.30
C MET A 111 0.26 -17.90 -12.14
N GLU A 112 -1.02 -18.12 -12.38
CA GLU A 112 -1.42 -18.83 -13.57
C GLU A 112 -1.23 -17.86 -14.72
N CYS A 113 -0.02 -17.85 -15.28
CA CYS A 113 0.18 -17.53 -16.67
C CYS A 113 -0.56 -18.60 -17.51
N SER A 114 -1.89 -18.57 -17.54
CA SER A 114 -2.68 -19.39 -18.44
C SER A 114 -2.99 -18.57 -19.69
N GLY A 115 -2.10 -18.68 -20.69
CA GLY A 115 -2.53 -18.56 -22.08
C GLY A 115 -1.78 -17.63 -23.03
N LEU A 116 -0.47 -17.42 -22.89
CA LEU A 116 0.35 -17.08 -24.07
C LEU A 116 1.03 -18.34 -24.57
N LYS A 117 0.42 -18.98 -25.57
CA LYS A 117 1.10 -20.03 -26.33
C LYS A 117 2.20 -19.38 -27.17
N PRO A 118 3.47 -19.83 -27.08
CA PRO A 118 4.51 -19.35 -27.97
C PRO A 118 4.30 -19.97 -29.35
N GLY A 119 4.04 -19.12 -30.34
CA GLY A 119 4.18 -19.47 -31.74
C GLY A 119 2.89 -19.42 -32.54
N GLU A 120 2.52 -18.24 -33.00
CA GLU A 120 1.88 -18.05 -34.30
C GLU A 120 2.22 -16.64 -34.81
N LYS A 121 2.81 -16.59 -36.01
CA LYS A 121 3.12 -15.35 -36.71
C LYS A 121 1.81 -14.77 -37.27
N GLY A 122 1.57 -13.49 -37.09
CA GLY A 122 0.53 -12.75 -37.79
C GLY A 122 0.94 -11.28 -37.96
N TYR A 123 1.05 -10.84 -39.20
CA TYR A 123 1.41 -9.48 -39.60
C TYR A 123 0.21 -8.52 -39.48
N ALA A 124 0.51 -7.30 -39.03
CA ALA A 124 0.07 -5.97 -39.52
C ALA A 124 -1.41 -5.53 -39.57
N GLU A 125 -1.55 -4.19 -39.45
CA GLU A 125 -2.65 -3.30 -39.91
C GLU A 125 -3.96 -3.36 -39.09
N GLU A 126 -4.73 -2.30 -38.83
CA GLU A 126 -4.73 -0.87 -39.15
C GLU A 126 -5.78 -0.18 -38.24
N GLU A 127 -5.79 1.15 -38.28
CA GLU A 127 -6.63 2.10 -37.56
C GLU A 127 -8.16 1.93 -37.76
N SER A 128 -8.97 2.36 -36.78
CA SER A 128 -10.00 3.41 -36.99
C SER A 128 -10.83 3.67 -35.74
N GLU A 129 -10.75 4.93 -35.29
CA GLU A 129 -11.84 5.82 -34.88
C GLU A 129 -13.01 5.29 -34.06
N TYR A 130 -13.17 5.83 -32.84
CA TYR A 130 -14.49 6.28 -32.39
C TYR A 130 -14.40 7.66 -31.73
N PRO A 131 -15.29 8.60 -32.08
CA PRO A 131 -15.21 10.00 -31.68
C PRO A 131 -15.77 10.21 -30.26
N CYS A 132 -15.14 11.10 -29.49
CA CYS A 132 -15.81 11.78 -28.38
C CYS A 132 -16.17 13.20 -28.84
N ASN A 133 -17.45 13.55 -28.68
CA ASN A 133 -17.98 14.91 -28.89
C ASN A 133 -17.25 15.97 -28.05
#